data_AF-A0A2V5L8Q0-F1
#
_entry.id   AF-A0A2V5L8Q0-F1
#
_cell.length_a   1.000
_cell.length_b   1.000
_cell.length_c   1.000
_cell.angle_alpha   90.00
_cell.angle_beta   90.00
_cell.angle_gamma   90.00
#
_symmetry.space_group_name_H-M   'P 1'
#
loop_
_entity.id
_entity.type
_entity.pdbx_description
1 polymer ?
#
loop_
_entity_poly.entity_id
_entity_poly.type
_entity_poly.pdbx_seq_one_letter_code
_entity_poly.pdbx_strand_id
1 'polypeptide(L)'
;MWRKFSVHDSATARIAAFRCAVGMIASAVLWIGSVDLCARDGSKDWIVLNNCRLIANPANDGDSFHVSAGAKEYIFRLYFVDAPETDEMTPRRLVEQA
;
A
#
# COMPACT_ATOMS: atom_id res chain seq x y z
N MET A 1 -50.20 -8.70 -49.26
CA MET A 1 -49.50 -7.63 -48.53
C MET A 1 -48.39 -8.27 -47.70
N TRP A 2 -47.19 -8.46 -48.27
CA TRP A 2 -46.06 -9.09 -47.58
C TRP A 2 -45.10 -8.01 -47.10
N ARG A 3 -44.95 -7.87 -45.78
CA ARG A 3 -43.97 -6.96 -45.17
C ARG A 3 -42.57 -7.52 -45.43
N LYS A 4 -41.81 -6.84 -46.29
CA LYS A 4 -40.36 -7.04 -46.40
C LYS A 4 -39.74 -6.57 -45.08
N PHE A 5 -39.54 -7.49 -44.13
CA PHE A 5 -38.78 -7.16 -42.93
C PHE A 5 -37.33 -6.90 -43.36
N SER A 6 -36.92 -5.65 -43.12
CA SER A 6 -35.67 -5.06 -43.57
C SER A 6 -34.49 -5.72 -42.88
N VAL A 7 -33.73 -6.52 -43.63
CA VAL A 7 -32.45 -7.11 -43.18
C VAL A 7 -31.46 -6.02 -42.72
N HIS A 8 -31.61 -4.79 -43.22
CA HIS A 8 -30.81 -3.64 -42.83
C HIS A 8 -31.04 -3.17 -41.39
N ASP A 9 -32.28 -3.22 -40.88
CA ASP A 9 -32.59 -2.83 -39.48
C ASP A 9 -31.98 -3.82 -38.48
N SER A 10 -31.97 -5.11 -38.83
CA SER A 10 -31.37 -6.15 -38.00
C SER A 10 -29.83 -6.05 -37.98
N ALA A 11 -29.21 -5.58 -39.06
CA ALA A 11 -27.76 -5.43 -39.15
C ALA A 11 -27.25 -4.22 -38.35
N THR A 12 -27.92 -3.07 -38.44
CA THR A 12 -27.59 -1.86 -37.67
C THR A 12 -27.77 -2.05 -36.17
N ALA A 13 -28.83 -2.74 -35.74
CA ALA A 13 -29.06 -3.07 -34.34
C ALA A 13 -27.96 -4.00 -33.77
N ARG A 14 -27.49 -4.98 -34.55
CA ARG A 14 -26.39 -5.88 -34.14
C ARG A 14 -25.06 -5.16 -34.05
N ILE A 15 -24.77 -4.23 -34.97
CA ILE A 15 -23.56 -3.40 -34.93
C ILE A 15 -23.58 -2.46 -33.73
N ALA A 16 -24.74 -1.86 -33.40
CA ALA A 16 -24.89 -1.00 -32.23
C ALA A 16 -24.69 -1.79 -30.91
N ALA A 17 -25.29 -2.98 -30.80
CA ALA A 17 -25.10 -3.86 -29.64
C ALA A 17 -23.63 -4.31 -29.50
N PHE A 18 -22.95 -4.63 -30.61
CA PHE A 18 -21.53 -4.98 -30.60
C PHE A 18 -20.65 -3.80 -30.12
N ARG A 19 -20.95 -2.56 -30.55
CA ARG A 19 -20.25 -1.35 -30.08
C ARG A 19 -20.44 -1.11 -28.58
N CYS A 20 -21.65 -1.30 -28.07
CA CYS A 20 -21.92 -1.19 -26.62
C CYS A 20 -21.18 -2.28 -25.84
N ALA A 21 -21.18 -3.53 -26.32
CA ALA A 21 -20.48 -4.64 -25.68
C ALA A 21 -18.96 -4.39 -25.64
N VAL A 22 -18.36 -3.95 -26.75
CA VAL A 22 -16.93 -3.59 -26.81
C VAL A 22 -16.61 -2.43 -25.88
N GLY A 23 -17.46 -1.40 -25.81
CA GLY A 23 -17.30 -0.28 -24.88
C GLY A 23 -17.34 -0.70 -23.41
N MET A 24 -18.25 -1.61 -23.06
CA MET A 24 -18.38 -2.17 -21.69
C MET A 24 -17.19 -3.07 -21.33
N ILE A 25 -16.68 -3.84 -22.29
CA ILE A 25 -15.48 -4.67 -22.06
C ILE A 25 -14.25 -3.77 -21.89
N ALA A 26 -14.08 -2.75 -22.73
CA ALA A 26 -12.97 -1.81 -22.65
C ALA A 26 -12.97 -1.05 -21.31
N SER A 27 -14.14 -0.62 -20.83
CA SER A 27 -14.24 0.02 -19.52
C SER A 27 -13.93 -0.96 -18.39
N ALA A 28 -14.45 -2.19 -18.43
CA ALA A 28 -14.14 -3.21 -17.42
C ALA A 28 -12.63 -3.53 -17.37
N VAL A 29 -11.97 -3.66 -18.53
CA VAL A 29 -10.52 -3.87 -18.61
C VAL A 29 -9.73 -2.68 -18.04
N LEU A 30 -10.17 -1.45 -18.32
CA LEU A 30 -9.56 -0.23 -17.78
C LEU A 30 -9.71 -0.15 -16.24
N TRP A 31 -10.87 -0.52 -15.71
CA TRP A 31 -11.12 -0.56 -14.27
C TRP A 31 -10.27 -1.63 -13.58
N ILE A 32 -10.18 -2.84 -14.14
CA ILE A 32 -9.37 -3.94 -13.57
C ILE A 32 -7.88 -3.57 -13.54
N GLY A 33 -7.32 -3.06 -14.64
CA GLY A 33 -5.91 -2.66 -14.69
C GLY A 33 -5.53 -1.51 -13.74
N SER A 34 -6.49 -0.65 -13.38
CA SER A 34 -6.27 0.44 -12.42
C SER A 34 -6.05 -0.06 -10.98
N VAL A 35 -6.62 -1.23 -10.63
CA VAL A 35 -6.48 -1.81 -9.29
C VAL A 35 -5.07 -2.40 -9.11
N ASP A 36 -4.55 -3.07 -10.14
CA ASP A 36 -3.21 -3.68 -10.11
C ASP A 36 -2.08 -2.65 -10.20
N LEU A 37 -2.25 -1.54 -10.94
CA LEU A 37 -1.23 -0.48 -11.01
C LEU A 37 -1.12 0.31 -9.69
N CYS A 38 -2.22 0.38 -8.92
CA CYS A 38 -2.24 1.01 -7.60
C CYS A 38 -1.82 0.05 -6.48
N ALA A 39 -1.78 -1.26 -6.74
CA ALA A 39 -1.13 -2.23 -5.89
C ALA A 39 0.39 -2.00 -5.99
N ARG A 40 0.86 -0.98 -5.25
CA ARG A 40 2.27 -0.71 -5.01
C ARG A 40 2.96 -2.03 -4.75
N ASP A 41 3.89 -2.37 -5.63
CA ASP A 41 4.75 -3.52 -5.46
C ASP A 41 5.34 -3.49 -4.05
N GLY A 42 4.97 -4.49 -3.23
CA GLY A 42 5.54 -4.71 -1.91
C GLY A 42 7.02 -5.05 -1.98
N SER A 43 7.56 -5.26 -3.19
CA SER A 43 8.98 -5.38 -3.50
C SER A 43 9.69 -4.02 -3.53
N LYS A 44 9.51 -3.19 -2.50
CA LYS A 44 10.61 -2.26 -2.20
C LYS A 44 11.74 -3.12 -1.67
N ASP A 45 12.82 -3.21 -2.44
CA ASP A 45 14.03 -3.90 -2.02
C ASP A 45 14.41 -3.42 -0.61
N TRP A 46 14.40 -4.37 0.33
CA TRP A 46 14.74 -4.08 1.70
C TRP A 46 16.20 -3.65 1.77
N ILE A 47 16.47 -2.53 2.44
CA ILE A 47 17.82 -2.06 2.67
C ILE A 47 18.36 -2.80 3.89
N VAL A 48 19.45 -3.55 3.70
CA VAL A 48 20.16 -4.21 4.80
C VAL A 48 21.28 -3.28 5.28
N LEU A 49 21.17 -2.83 6.53
CA LEU A 49 22.24 -2.12 7.22
C LEU A 49 23.12 -3.15 7.95
N ASN A 50 24.38 -3.24 7.54
CA ASN A 50 25.34 -4.18 8.11
C ASN A 50 26.18 -3.52 9.21
N ASN A 51 26.70 -4.35 10.13
CA ASN A 51 27.59 -3.92 11.22
C ASN A 51 26.99 -2.81 12.10
N CYS A 52 25.68 -2.87 12.32
CA CYS A 52 24.98 -1.95 13.21
C CYS A 52 25.47 -2.09 14.65
N ARG A 53 25.71 -0.96 15.33
CA ARG A 53 26.01 -0.92 16.76
C ARG A 53 25.07 0.03 17.48
N LEU A 54 24.44 -0.46 18.53
CA LEU A 54 23.65 0.36 19.44
C LEU A 54 24.56 1.41 20.10
N ILE A 55 24.14 2.67 20.04
CA ILE A 55 24.78 3.78 20.73
C ILE A 55 24.03 3.99 22.03
N ALA A 56 24.74 4.04 23.16
CA ALA A 56 24.12 4.34 24.44
C ALA A 56 23.56 5.78 24.42
N ASN A 57 22.26 5.92 24.62
CA ASN A 57 21.56 7.18 24.67
C ASN A 57 20.44 7.06 25.72
N PRO A 58 20.28 8.02 26.65
CA PRO A 58 19.17 8.03 27.61
C PRO A 58 17.78 7.98 26.96
N ALA A 59 17.65 8.44 25.71
CA ALA A 59 16.41 8.39 24.95
C ALA A 59 16.16 7.05 24.24
N ASN A 60 17.02 6.04 24.42
CA ASN A 60 16.72 4.70 23.93
C ASN A 60 15.63 4.06 24.78
N ASP A 61 14.58 3.58 24.13
CA ASP A 61 13.45 2.90 24.74
C ASP A 61 13.09 1.62 23.95
N GLY A 62 12.07 0.88 24.41
CA GLY A 62 11.69 -0.41 23.83
C GLY A 62 11.28 -0.37 22.35
N ASP A 63 10.78 0.76 21.86
CA ASP A 63 10.36 0.94 20.47
C ASP A 63 11.23 1.93 19.67
N SER A 64 12.20 2.58 20.31
CA SER A 64 12.99 3.64 19.69
C SER A 64 14.43 3.64 20.19
N PHE A 65 15.40 3.60 19.27
CA PHE A 65 16.80 3.42 19.66
C PHE A 65 17.79 4.01 18.66
N HIS A 66 18.94 4.43 19.18
CA HIS A 66 20.01 5.08 18.43
C HIS A 66 21.09 4.07 17.99
N VAL A 67 21.36 4.00 16.69
CA VAL A 67 22.27 3.01 16.08
C VAL A 67 23.23 3.67 15.10
N SER A 68 24.50 3.27 15.17
CA SER A 68 25.48 3.55 14.11
C SER A 68 25.46 2.43 13.07
N ALA A 69 25.56 2.80 11.79
CA ALA A 69 25.79 1.90 10.67
C ALA A 69 26.86 2.51 9.74
N GLY A 70 28.10 2.05 9.90
CA GLY A 70 29.26 2.63 9.23
C GLY A 70 29.53 4.07 9.71
N ALA A 71 29.52 5.03 8.78
CA ALA A 71 29.75 6.45 9.07
C ALA A 71 28.45 7.24 9.35
N LYS A 72 27.30 6.56 9.41
CA LYS A 72 26.00 7.17 9.63
C LYS A 72 25.40 6.72 10.95
N GLU A 73 24.59 7.59 11.54
CA GLU A 73 23.80 7.31 12.72
C GLU A 73 22.31 7.45 12.40
N TYR A 74 21.51 6.62 13.03
CA TYR A 74 20.08 6.50 12.80
C TYR A 74 19.35 6.36 14.12
N ILE A 75 18.24 7.08 14.26
CA ILE A 75 17.24 6.81 15.29
C ILE A 75 16.13 6.00 14.65
N PHE A 76 15.99 4.75 15.06
CA PHE A 76 14.90 3.89 14.61
C PHE A 76 13.70 4.05 15.51
N ARG A 77 12.50 4.01 14.92
CA ARG A 77 11.26 3.78 15.65
C ARG A 77 10.50 2.61 15.02
N LEU A 78 10.12 1.66 15.84
CA LEU A 78 9.32 0.52 15.45
C LEU A 78 7.85 0.94 15.38
N TYR A 79 7.32 1.08 14.18
CA TYR A 79 5.90 1.36 13.99
C TYR A 79 5.05 0.11 14.29
N PHE A 80 3.87 0.33 14.85
CA PHE A 80 2.90 -0.71 15.21
C PHE A 80 3.37 -1.68 16.30
N VAL A 81 4.39 -1.29 17.07
CA VAL A 81 4.82 -1.95 18.29
C VAL A 81 4.34 -1.13 19.48
N ASP A 82 3.80 -1.78 20.50
CA ASP A 82 3.55 -1.20 21.82
C ASP A 82 4.63 -1.70 22.77
N ALA A 83 5.39 -0.77 23.35
CA ALA A 83 6.48 -1.07 24.27
C ALA A 83 6.24 -0.32 25.59
N PRO A 84 6.55 -0.93 26.75
CA PRO A 84 6.61 -0.20 28.01
C PRO A 84 7.54 0.99 27.89
N GLU A 85 7.16 2.11 28.46
CA GLU A 85 8.03 3.28 28.48
C GLU A 85 9.08 3.09 29.57
N THR A 86 10.28 3.60 29.33
CA THR A 86 11.35 3.59 30.35
C THR A 86 11.70 4.97 30.86
N ASP A 87 11.13 6.02 30.27
CA ASP A 87 11.41 7.41 30.64
C ASP A 87 10.64 7.87 31.90
N GLU A 88 11.42 8.21 32.94
CA GLU A 88 10.95 8.78 34.21
C GLU A 88 10.29 10.16 34.06
N MET A 89 10.47 10.85 32.92
CA MET A 89 9.78 12.11 32.63
C MET A 89 8.26 11.93 32.49
N THR A 90 7.79 10.69 32.27
CA THR A 90 6.37 10.31 32.27
C THR A 90 6.06 9.31 33.39
N PRO A 91 6.20 9.70 34.67
CA PRO A 91 6.14 8.76 35.79
C PRO A 91 4.77 8.09 35.95
N ARG A 92 3.70 8.73 35.46
CA ARG A 92 2.36 8.13 35.42
C ARG A 92 2.34 6.86 34.55
N ARG A 93 2.98 6.90 33.38
CA ARG A 93 2.99 5.76 32.45
C ARG A 93 3.74 4.57 33.05
N LEU A 94 4.83 4.83 33.77
CA LEU A 94 5.58 3.79 34.49
C LEU A 94 4.71 3.07 35.53
N VAL A 95 3.83 3.78 36.22
CA VAL A 95 2.90 3.18 37.20
C VAL A 95 1.78 2.39 36.53
N GLU A 96 1.23 2.89 35.41
CA GLU A 96 0.15 2.22 34.68
C GLU A 96 0.61 0.91 34.00
N GLN A 97 1.91 0.79 33.73
CA GLN A 97 2.52 -0.36 33.04
C GLN A 97 3.09 -1.44 33.98
N ALA A 98 3.20 -1.17 35.29
CA ALA A 98 3.83 -2.03 36.29
C ALA A 98 2.90 -3.08 36.93
#